data_AF-A0A800HBH4-F1
#
_entry.id   AF-A0A800HBH4-F1
#
_cell.length_a   1.000
_cell.length_b   1.000
_cell.length_c   1.000
_cell.angle_alpha   90.00
_cell.angle_beta   90.00
_cell.angle_gamma   90.00
#
_symmetry.space_group_name_H-M   'P 1'
#
loop_
_entity.id
_entity.type
_entity.pdbx_description
1 polymer ?
#
loop_
_entity_poly.entity_id
_entity_poly.type
_entity_poly.pdbx_seq_one_letter_code
_entity_poly.pdbx_strand_id
1 'polypeptide(L)' 'MTEPFLGLALGGGGARGAAHIGVLQELSKAEIQIDLIAGTSAGSIIGAMYAASNDPFWVESR' A
#
# COMPACT_ATOMS: atom_id res chain seq x y z
N MET A 1 -11.02 -12.83 19.94
CA MET A 1 -10.51 -11.44 19.90
C MET A 1 -10.56 -11.04 18.44
N THR A 2 -11.17 -9.91 18.09
CA THR A 2 -11.17 -9.42 16.71
C THR A 2 -9.77 -8.93 16.36
N GLU A 3 -9.30 -9.21 15.15
CA GLU A 3 -8.07 -8.61 14.63
C GLU A 3 -8.18 -7.08 14.70
N PRO A 4 -7.10 -6.36 15.06
CA PRO A 4 -7.13 -4.90 15.12
C PRO A 4 -7.28 -4.32 13.71
N PHE A 5 -8.18 -3.35 13.56
CA PHE A 5 -8.35 -2.64 12.30
C PHE A 5 -7.11 -1.79 11.98
N LEU A 6 -6.49 -2.01 10.83
CA LEU A 6 -5.27 -1.30 10.41
C LEU A 6 -5.53 -0.37 9.22
N GLY A 7 -5.37 0.93 9.48
CA GLY A 7 -5.30 1.96 8.44
C GLY A 7 -3.86 2.31 8.07
N LEU A 8 -3.54 2.35 6.78
CA LEU A 8 -2.24 2.74 6.26
C LEU A 8 -2.32 4.08 5.50
N ALA A 9 -1.45 5.03 5.86
CA ALA A 9 -1.37 6.34 5.21
C ALA A 9 -0.10 6.45 4.34
N LEU A 10 -0.27 6.64 3.03
CA LEU A 10 0.80 6.77 2.05
C LEU A 10 1.04 8.24 1.68
N GLY A 11 2.15 8.80 2.15
CA GLY A 11 2.53 10.19 1.86
C GLY A 11 2.86 10.45 0.37
N GLY A 12 2.86 11.73 -0.01
CA GLY A 12 3.35 12.16 -1.33
C GLY A 12 4.87 12.12 -1.42
N GLY A 13 5.41 12.08 -2.65
CA GLY A 13 6.88 12.03 -2.84
C GLY A 13 7.38 12.07 -4.28
N GLY A 14 6.50 12.32 -5.26
CA GLY A 14 6.85 12.23 -6.68
C GLY A 14 7.42 10.85 -7.02
N ALA A 15 8.53 10.81 -7.76
CA ALA A 15 9.21 9.57 -8.14
C ALA A 15 9.63 8.70 -6.94
N ARG A 16 9.94 9.29 -5.78
CA ARG A 16 10.27 8.52 -4.56
C ARG A 16 9.09 7.75 -3.99
N GLY A 17 7.86 8.07 -4.42
CA GLY A 17 6.66 7.34 -4.03
C GLY A 17 6.66 5.87 -4.47
N ALA A 18 7.51 5.48 -5.43
CA ALA A 18 7.72 4.07 -5.79
C ALA A 18 8.17 3.22 -4.58
N ALA A 19 8.82 3.82 -3.58
CA ALA A 19 9.20 3.11 -2.35
C ALA A 19 8.00 2.55 -1.57
N HIS A 20 6.79 3.11 -1.74
CA HIS A 20 5.58 2.57 -1.11
C HIS A 20 5.26 1.15 -1.57
N ILE A 21 5.63 0.78 -2.81
CA ILE A 21 5.43 -0.58 -3.33
C ILE A 21 6.21 -1.58 -2.47
N GLY A 22 7.49 -1.31 -2.19
CA GLY A 22 8.32 -2.16 -1.34
C GLY A 22 7.77 -2.28 0.09
N VAL A 23 7.24 -1.19 0.66
CA VAL A 23 6.57 -1.24 1.98
C VAL A 23 5.37 -2.19 1.94
N LEU A 24 4.51 -2.08 0.93
CA LEU A 24 3.34 -2.95 0.79
C LEU A 24 3.75 -4.43 0.60
N GLN A 25 4.83 -4.69 -0.13
CA GLN A 25 5.36 -6.05 -0.30
C GLN A 25 5.85 -6.63 1.03
N GLU A 26 6.57 -5.86 1.85
CA GLU A 26 7.04 -6.34 3.16
C GLU A 26 5.89 -6.54 4.15
N LEU A 27 4.88 -5.65 4.16
CA LEU A 27 3.67 -5.84 4.96
C LEU A 27 2.93 -7.12 4.56
N SER A 28 2.82 -7.39 3.25
CA SER A 28 2.21 -8.63 2.75
C SER A 28 3.00 -9.87 3.13
N LYS A 29 4.33 -9.86 3.01
CA LYS A 29 5.20 -10.98 3.45
C LYS A 29 5.13 -11.23 4.95
N ALA A 30 4.90 -10.19 5.74
CA ALA A 30 4.73 -10.27 7.18
C ALA A 30 3.30 -10.66 7.61
N GLU A 31 2.42 -10.98 6.66
CA GLU A 31 1.01 -11.33 6.91
C GLU A 31 0.24 -10.20 7.65
N ILE A 32 0.62 -8.94 7.42
CA ILE A 32 -0.06 -7.77 7.99
C ILE A 32 -1.17 -7.34 7.02
N GLN A 33 -2.42 -7.58 7.41
CA GLN A 33 -3.59 -7.15 6.64
C GLN A 33 -3.84 -5.64 6.81
N ILE A 34 -4.09 -4.94 5.70
CA ILE A 34 -4.46 -3.52 5.67
C ILE A 34 -5.94 -3.42 5.34
N ASP A 35 -6.73 -2.82 6.22
CA ASP A 35 -8.18 -2.71 6.05
C ASP A 35 -8.59 -1.39 5.36
N LEU A 36 -7.76 -0.36 5.46
CA LEU A 36 -8.01 0.96 4.88
C LEU A 36 -6.71 1.61 4.40
N ILE A 37 -6.77 2.25 3.23
CA ILE A 37 -5.67 3.07 2.71
C ILE A 37 -6.13 4.50 2.48
N ALA A 38 -5.31 5.44 2.94
CA ALA A 38 -5.36 6.83 2.53
C ALA A 38 -4.04 7.19 1.82
N GLY A 39 -4.09 7.98 0.75
CA GLY A 39 -2.89 8.34 0.01
C GLY A 39 -2.94 9.76 -0.54
N THR A 40 -1.76 10.36 -0.74
CA THR A 40 -1.59 11.70 -1.34
C THR A 40 -0.63 11.66 -2.52
N SER A 41 -1.01 12.22 -3.67
CA SER A 41 -0.15 12.33 -4.86
C SER A 41 0.41 10.97 -5.31
N ALA A 42 1.73 10.76 -5.32
CA ALA A 42 2.31 9.45 -5.65
C ALA A 42 1.76 8.32 -4.74
N GLY A 43 1.56 8.60 -3.45
CA GLY A 43 0.96 7.65 -2.51
C GLY A 43 -0.51 7.34 -2.82
N SER A 44 -1.29 8.28 -3.38
CA SER A 44 -2.67 7.99 -3.78
C SER A 44 -2.74 7.07 -5.00
N ILE A 45 -1.80 7.23 -5.95
CA ILE A 45 -1.73 6.36 -7.13
C ILE A 45 -1.39 4.93 -6.70
N ILE A 46 -0.30 4.74 -5.95
CA ILE A 46 0.12 3.41 -5.48
C ILE A 46 -0.94 2.80 -4.56
N GLY A 47 -1.49 3.58 -3.62
CA GLY A 47 -2.55 3.13 -2.71
C GLY A 47 -3.82 2.70 -3.45
N ALA A 48 -4.24 3.42 -4.48
CA ALA A 48 -5.39 3.04 -5.29
C ALA A 48 -5.14 1.76 -6.11
N MET A 49 -3.93 1.61 -6.70
CA MET A 49 -3.55 0.41 -7.43
C MET A 49 -3.52 -0.83 -6.53
N TYR A 50 -2.96 -0.69 -5.32
CA TYR A 50 -2.97 -1.76 -4.33
C TYR A 50 -4.40 -2.09 -3.89
N ALA A 51 -5.23 -1.09 -3.55
CA ALA A 51 -6.62 -1.34 -3.15
C ALA A 51 -7.45 -2.03 -4.24
N ALA A 52 -7.13 -1.81 -5.52
CA ALA A 52 -7.83 -2.44 -6.65
C ALA A 52 -7.47 -3.92 -6.87
N SER A 53 -6.28 -4.35 -6.44
CA SER A 53 -5.76 -5.71 -6.69
C SER A 53 -5.57 -6.54 -5.43
N ASN A 54 -5.39 -5.88 -4.29
CA ASN A 54 -4.90 -6.43 -3.04
C ASN A 54 -3.57 -7.21 -3.18
N ASP A 55 -2.79 -6.93 -4.24
CA ASP A 55 -1.54 -7.63 -4.56
C ASP A 55 -0.42 -6.59 -4.83
N PRO A 56 0.57 -6.46 -3.91
CA PRO A 56 1.62 -5.47 -4.07
C PRO A 56 2.65 -5.84 -5.16
N PHE A 57 2.74 -7.11 -5.56
CA PHE A 57 3.60 -7.55 -6.66
C PHE A 57 2.96 -7.27 -8.02
N TRP A 58 1.63 -7.32 -8.09
CA TRP A 58 0.90 -6.82 -9.26
C TRP A 58 1.16 -5.32 -9.45
N VAL A 59 1.18 -4.53 -8.38
CA VAL A 59 1.45 -3.08 -8.47
C VAL A 59 2.84 -2.78 -9.05
N GLU A 60 3.87 -3.55 -8.68
CA GLU A 60 5.22 -3.42 -9.25
C GLU A 60 5.28 -3.71 -10.75
N SER A 61 4.40 -4.59 -11.24
CA SER A 61 4.35 -4.99 -12.65
C SER A 61 3.65 -3.99 -13.58
N ARG A 62 3.20 -2.84 -13.06
CA ARG A 62 2.42 -1.82 -13.78
C ARG A 62 3.22 -0.54 -13.96
#